data_AF-A0A5B7YFI8-F1
#
_entry.id   AF-A0A5B7YFI8-F1
#
_cell.length_a   1.000
_cell.length_b   1.000
_cell.length_c   1.000
_cell.angle_alpha   90.00
_cell.angle_beta   90.00
_cell.angle_gamma   90.00
#
_symmetry.space_group_name_H-M   'P 1'
#
loop_
_entity.id
_entity.type
_entity.pdbx_description
1 polymer ?
#
loop_
_entity_poly.entity_id
_entity_poly.type
_entity_poly.pdbx_seq_one_letter_code
_entity_poly.pdbx_strand_id
1 'polypeptide(L)'
;MDNNQLKNHIEALRNYSNGSPFIDELRIESRGEIDVYFSPFEHINKHAKVVLVGISPGATQANNANVEASALIKSGERIDTISEKAKQTGAFSGALRNNLVRLLDYVGISRELGIDTCGTLFTKNNHLLHSTSVFRYPTLQAGTPISSAKKGLSDPLLKQMIDHCLADEVRQLPESAFYLPMGQGVDKILLSLCERGLLNRSQLLIGLPHPSGANAERIAYFLGEKPRDKLSGKTNADTIDVAKQLLLSQLNHKNSNLSSESLKRYVGAEQRSTSTKTARMGEPVQQATNNKSQSVSTKSSGSLVSPSDGFMLDDVERQIREQVAQLNLIVAPSKSRTSKELSILRGDNTVAYISREAGLKKGILVVKLHPSMRSKLDSMASEMGGVSISPGTGSRYISSSNYRGFDSRGYSSQLTSNQHQAVAYKVDVSGGFYPLKALLQAC
;
A
#
# COMPACT_ATOMS: atom_id res chain seq x y z
N MET A 1 -13.58 10.08 21.35
CA MET A 1 -12.11 9.95 21.33
C MET A 1 -11.50 11.34 21.44
N ASP A 2 -10.55 11.55 22.35
CA ASP A 2 -9.87 12.85 22.58
C ASP A 2 -8.73 13.07 21.55
N ASN A 3 -8.42 14.34 21.25
CA ASN A 3 -7.44 14.79 20.26
C ASN A 3 -6.00 14.92 20.79
N ASN A 4 -5.76 14.61 22.07
CA ASN A 4 -4.45 14.75 22.73
C ASN A 4 -4.00 13.45 23.42
N GLN A 5 -3.93 12.38 22.64
CA GLN A 5 -3.52 11.04 23.05
C GLN A 5 -2.02 10.92 23.29
N LEU A 6 -1.16 11.77 22.70
CA LEU A 6 0.29 11.66 22.88
C LEU A 6 0.69 11.66 24.36
N LYS A 7 0.16 12.59 25.14
CA LYS A 7 0.46 12.68 26.59
C LYS A 7 0.09 11.39 27.34
N ASN A 8 -1.00 10.75 26.96
CA ASN A 8 -1.49 9.53 27.60
C ASN A 8 -0.62 8.30 27.27
N HIS A 9 0.16 8.35 26.19
CA HIS A 9 0.95 7.22 25.69
C HIS A 9 2.47 7.48 25.70
N ILE A 10 2.94 8.55 26.35
CA ILE A 10 4.38 8.87 26.45
C ILE A 10 5.17 7.69 27.00
N GLU A 11 4.72 7.08 28.09
CA GLU A 11 5.48 6.00 28.74
C GLU A 11 5.51 4.73 27.88
N ALA A 12 4.39 4.41 27.20
CA ALA A 12 4.36 3.31 26.23
C ALA A 12 5.34 3.57 25.07
N LEU A 13 5.35 4.79 24.52
CA LEU A 13 6.28 5.18 23.45
C LEU A 13 7.75 5.24 23.92
N ARG A 14 8.00 5.68 25.16
CA ARG A 14 9.36 5.70 25.74
C ARG A 14 9.97 4.30 25.74
N ASN A 15 9.18 3.28 26.06
CA ASN A 15 9.64 1.90 26.06
C ASN A 15 9.46 1.17 24.72
N TYR A 16 8.91 1.86 23.72
CA TYR A 16 8.71 1.29 22.40
C TYR A 16 10.04 0.89 21.77
N SER A 17 10.08 -0.33 21.24
CA SER A 17 11.16 -0.87 20.44
C SER A 17 10.62 -1.26 19.06
N ASN A 18 11.45 -1.12 18.03
CA ASN A 18 11.08 -1.39 16.64
C ASN A 18 10.37 -2.76 16.51
N GLY A 19 9.16 -2.79 15.96
CA GLY A 19 8.34 -4.00 15.96
C GLY A 19 6.91 -3.79 15.46
N SER A 20 5.96 -4.48 16.09
CA SER A 20 4.53 -4.28 15.79
C SER A 20 4.05 -2.99 16.46
N PRO A 21 3.33 -2.09 15.75
CA PRO A 21 2.68 -0.93 16.36
C PRO A 21 1.38 -1.32 17.09
N PHE A 22 0.93 -2.57 16.97
CA PHE A 22 -0.34 -3.06 17.51
C PHE A 22 -0.12 -3.80 18.84
N ILE A 23 0.41 -3.07 19.84
CA ILE A 23 0.62 -3.57 21.21
C ILE A 23 -0.44 -3.00 22.15
N ASP A 24 -0.74 -3.71 23.23
CA ASP A 24 -1.83 -3.36 24.14
C ASP A 24 -1.59 -2.03 24.86
N GLU A 25 -0.34 -1.70 25.16
CA GLU A 25 0.06 -0.43 25.78
C GLU A 25 -0.19 0.79 24.88
N LEU A 26 -0.34 0.56 23.57
CA LEU A 26 -0.71 1.59 22.60
C LEU A 26 -2.19 1.49 22.20
N ARG A 27 -2.98 0.56 22.74
CA ARG A 27 -4.39 0.44 22.34
C ARG A 27 -5.22 1.58 22.93
N ILE A 28 -5.84 2.38 22.06
CA ILE A 28 -6.75 3.47 22.46
C ILE A 28 -8.14 2.90 22.76
N GLU A 29 -8.67 2.09 21.86
CA GLU A 29 -10.04 1.58 21.95
C GLU A 29 -10.18 0.27 21.17
N SER A 30 -11.08 -0.59 21.65
CA SER A 30 -11.49 -1.83 20.97
C SER A 30 -12.99 -1.98 21.07
N ARG A 31 -13.67 -2.17 19.92
CA ARG A 31 -15.12 -2.36 19.86
C ARG A 31 -15.47 -3.31 18.72
N GLY A 32 -15.97 -4.49 19.07
CA GLY A 32 -16.32 -5.53 18.09
C GLY A 32 -15.08 -5.97 17.32
N GLU A 33 -15.09 -5.80 16.00
CA GLU A 33 -13.95 -6.12 15.13
C GLU A 33 -12.95 -4.97 14.97
N ILE A 34 -13.22 -3.78 15.53
CA ILE A 34 -12.39 -2.59 15.33
C ILE A 34 -11.47 -2.39 16.52
N ASP A 35 -10.16 -2.36 16.26
CA ASP A 35 -9.13 -2.00 17.23
C ASP A 35 -8.39 -0.74 16.74
N VAL A 36 -8.21 0.24 17.63
CA VAL A 36 -7.52 1.49 17.33
C VAL A 36 -6.29 1.60 18.23
N TYR A 37 -5.13 1.82 17.62
CA TYR A 37 -3.85 1.91 18.31
C TYR A 37 -3.25 3.29 18.14
N PHE A 38 -2.66 3.83 19.18
CA PHE A 38 -2.01 5.11 19.20
C PHE A 38 -0.72 5.09 18.37
N SER A 39 -0.55 6.16 17.61
CA SER A 39 0.71 6.59 17.02
C SER A 39 0.65 8.11 16.87
N PRO A 40 1.78 8.82 16.95
CA PRO A 40 1.83 10.29 17.07
C PRO A 40 1.54 11.01 15.73
N PHE A 41 0.29 10.92 15.26
CA PHE A 41 -0.19 11.55 14.02
C PHE A 41 -1.02 12.82 14.27
N GLU A 42 -0.95 13.39 15.46
CA GLU A 42 -1.81 14.49 15.95
C GLU A 42 -1.37 15.88 15.49
N HIS A 43 -0.10 16.09 15.15
CA HIS A 43 0.40 17.39 14.73
C HIS A 43 -0.39 17.95 13.53
N ILE A 44 -0.80 19.22 13.59
CA ILE A 44 -1.55 19.90 12.52
C ILE A 44 -0.68 20.99 11.92
N ASN A 45 -0.34 20.85 10.64
CA ASN A 45 0.37 21.89 9.91
C ASN A 45 -0.63 22.99 9.46
N LYS A 46 -0.75 24.04 10.27
CA LYS A 46 -1.67 25.18 10.02
C LYS A 46 -1.28 26.06 8.83
N HIS A 47 -0.13 25.83 8.21
CA HIS A 47 0.32 26.56 7.01
C HIS A 47 0.07 25.80 5.71
N ALA A 48 -0.51 24.60 5.79
CA ALA A 48 -0.69 23.76 4.63
C ALA A 48 -1.64 24.36 3.58
N LYS A 49 -1.28 24.13 2.32
CA LYS A 49 -2.08 24.46 1.13
C LYS A 49 -2.57 23.21 0.40
N VAL A 50 -1.95 22.06 0.67
CA VAL A 50 -2.37 20.75 0.17
C VAL A 50 -2.48 19.78 1.34
N VAL A 51 -3.61 19.08 1.41
CA VAL A 51 -3.93 18.09 2.44
C VAL A 51 -4.12 16.74 1.77
N LEU A 52 -3.23 15.79 2.05
CA LEU A 52 -3.39 14.40 1.62
C LEU A 52 -4.16 13.63 2.69
N VAL A 53 -5.31 13.06 2.33
CA VAL A 53 -6.16 12.33 3.27
C VAL A 53 -6.14 10.85 2.94
N GLY A 54 -5.46 10.05 3.75
CA GLY A 54 -5.45 8.58 3.67
C GLY A 54 -6.67 7.93 4.34
N ILE A 55 -6.70 6.60 4.38
CA ILE A 55 -7.73 5.85 5.12
C ILE A 55 -7.37 5.79 6.61
N SER A 56 -6.24 5.15 6.93
CA SER A 56 -5.67 5.00 8.27
C SER A 56 -4.15 4.80 8.09
N PRO A 57 -3.30 5.24 9.04
CA PRO A 57 -1.88 4.94 8.99
C PRO A 57 -1.61 3.43 8.96
N GLY A 58 -0.80 2.98 8.00
CA GLY A 58 -0.40 1.57 7.91
C GLY A 58 0.63 1.17 8.96
N ALA A 59 0.83 -0.14 9.15
CA ALA A 59 1.74 -0.68 10.17
C ALA A 59 3.17 -0.09 10.09
N THR A 60 3.74 0.02 8.89
CA THR A 60 5.06 0.63 8.70
C THR A 60 5.09 2.11 9.08
N GLN A 61 4.04 2.87 8.72
CA GLN A 61 3.96 4.30 9.06
C GLN A 61 3.88 4.48 10.56
N ALA A 62 3.05 3.68 11.22
CA ALA A 62 2.88 3.65 12.66
C ALA A 62 4.17 3.29 13.39
N ASN A 63 4.83 2.19 12.99
CA ASN A 63 6.10 1.77 13.57
C ASN A 63 7.18 2.85 13.42
N ASN A 64 7.32 3.45 12.22
CA ASN A 64 8.30 4.51 11.99
C ASN A 64 8.04 5.75 12.86
N ALA A 65 6.77 6.15 12.99
CA ALA A 65 6.39 7.28 13.85
C ALA A 65 6.65 6.97 15.33
N ASN A 66 6.36 5.74 15.78
CA ASN A 66 6.59 5.33 17.16
C ASN A 66 8.07 5.21 17.52
N VAL A 67 8.91 4.70 16.61
CA VAL A 67 10.37 4.66 16.77
C VAL A 67 10.95 6.08 16.90
N GLU A 68 10.55 6.99 16.00
CA GLU A 68 10.98 8.38 16.04
C GLU A 68 10.55 9.06 17.35
N ALA A 69 9.29 8.89 17.76
CA ALA A 69 8.81 9.45 19.01
C ALA A 69 9.53 8.86 20.23
N SER A 70 9.82 7.56 20.25
CA SER A 70 10.60 6.94 21.33
C SER A 70 11.98 7.58 21.48
N ALA A 71 12.68 7.82 20.37
CA ALA A 71 13.99 8.46 20.37
C ALA A 71 13.93 9.89 20.92
N LEU A 72 12.96 10.69 20.44
CA LEU A 72 12.79 12.09 20.85
C LEU A 72 12.32 12.22 22.31
N ILE A 73 11.47 11.31 22.79
CA ILE A 73 11.07 11.25 24.20
C ILE A 73 12.28 10.96 25.09
N LYS A 74 13.13 10.00 24.71
CA LYS A 74 14.35 9.66 25.46
C LYS A 74 15.36 10.81 25.50
N SER A 75 15.41 11.64 24.46
CA SER A 75 16.27 12.82 24.43
C SER A 75 15.68 14.05 25.13
N GLY A 76 14.48 13.94 25.73
CA GLY A 76 13.86 15.03 26.48
C GLY A 76 13.28 16.16 25.60
N GLU A 77 12.92 15.86 24.35
CA GLU A 77 12.31 16.84 23.44
C GLU A 77 10.90 17.24 23.87
N ARG A 78 10.45 18.41 23.41
CA ARG A 78 9.09 18.89 23.70
C ARG A 78 8.03 18.09 22.94
N ILE A 79 6.86 17.93 23.56
CA ILE A 79 5.70 17.21 22.99
C ILE A 79 5.33 17.68 21.59
N ASP A 80 5.30 18.99 21.34
CA ASP A 80 4.95 19.53 20.03
C ASP A 80 5.96 19.10 18.95
N THR A 81 7.25 19.12 19.30
CA THR A 81 8.35 18.71 18.42
C THR A 81 8.33 17.19 18.18
N ILE A 82 8.01 16.40 19.21
CA ILE A 82 7.82 14.95 19.09
C ILE A 82 6.68 14.65 18.10
N SER A 83 5.52 15.29 18.30
CA SER A 83 4.33 15.09 17.46
C SER A 83 4.59 15.48 16.00
N GLU A 84 5.27 16.61 15.78
CA GLU A 84 5.63 17.09 14.44
C GLU A 84 6.58 16.13 13.71
N LYS A 85 7.74 15.83 14.33
CA LYS A 85 8.79 15.02 13.69
C LYS A 85 8.34 13.58 13.46
N ALA A 86 7.64 12.98 14.44
CA ALA A 86 7.16 11.62 14.31
C ALA A 86 6.14 11.48 13.16
N LYS A 87 5.24 12.45 13.01
CA LYS A 87 4.28 12.52 11.87
C LYS A 87 5.01 12.64 10.53
N GLN A 88 6.04 13.49 10.45
CA GLN A 88 6.83 13.67 9.22
C GLN A 88 7.55 12.39 8.81
N THR A 89 8.14 11.65 9.76
CA THR A 89 8.86 10.38 9.49
C THR A 89 7.93 9.26 9.01
N GLY A 90 6.68 9.23 9.46
CA GLY A 90 5.67 8.25 9.02
C GLY A 90 5.00 8.55 7.67
N ALA A 91 5.25 9.71 7.06
CA ALA A 91 4.50 10.19 5.90
C ALA A 91 5.01 9.64 4.55
N PHE A 92 4.06 9.25 3.70
CA PHE A 92 4.16 8.92 2.27
C PHE A 92 5.56 8.89 1.62
N SER A 93 6.10 7.70 1.38
CA SER A 93 7.40 7.48 0.70
C SER A 93 7.29 6.59 -0.56
N GLY A 94 8.36 6.54 -1.37
CA GLY A 94 8.50 5.61 -2.49
C GLY A 94 7.76 5.96 -3.78
N ALA A 95 7.45 4.95 -4.60
CA ALA A 95 6.87 5.11 -5.95
C ALA A 95 5.50 5.82 -5.96
N LEU A 96 4.75 5.73 -4.86
CA LEU A 96 3.49 6.46 -4.66
C LEU A 96 3.71 7.98 -4.74
N ARG A 97 4.83 8.48 -4.17
CA ARG A 97 5.19 9.89 -4.20
C ARG A 97 5.45 10.37 -5.62
N ASN A 98 6.22 9.63 -6.40
CA ASN A 98 6.57 10.04 -7.77
C ASN A 98 5.32 10.17 -8.67
N ASN A 99 4.41 9.20 -8.59
CA ASN A 99 3.15 9.28 -9.34
C ASN A 99 2.24 10.40 -8.85
N LEU A 100 2.16 10.62 -7.53
CA LEU A 100 1.40 11.72 -6.96
C LEU A 100 1.94 13.07 -7.44
N VAL A 101 3.26 13.27 -7.42
CA VAL A 101 3.90 14.49 -7.93
C VAL A 101 3.55 14.73 -9.40
N ARG A 102 3.69 13.70 -10.25
CA ARG A 102 3.34 13.80 -11.67
C ARG A 102 1.89 14.20 -11.89
N LEU A 103 0.97 13.60 -11.14
CA LEU A 103 -0.46 13.91 -11.23
C LEU A 103 -0.78 15.34 -10.77
N LEU A 104 -0.19 15.78 -9.65
CA LEU A 104 -0.39 17.12 -9.10
C LEU A 104 0.20 18.20 -10.02
N ASP A 105 1.40 17.98 -10.54
CA ASP A 105 2.04 18.89 -11.51
C ASP A 105 1.23 18.97 -12.81
N TYR A 106 0.74 17.83 -13.29
CA TYR A 106 -0.05 17.76 -14.52
C TYR A 106 -1.35 18.57 -14.44
N VAL A 107 -2.05 18.52 -13.31
CA VAL A 107 -3.28 19.29 -13.11
C VAL A 107 -3.02 20.73 -12.68
N GLY A 108 -1.76 21.12 -12.50
CA GLY A 108 -1.37 22.51 -12.26
C GLY A 108 -1.32 22.93 -10.79
N ILE A 109 -1.29 22.00 -9.83
CA ILE A 109 -1.20 22.35 -8.40
C ILE A 109 0.11 23.09 -8.08
N SER A 110 1.22 22.74 -8.74
CA SER A 110 2.48 23.47 -8.58
C SER A 110 2.32 24.97 -8.90
N ARG A 111 1.58 25.30 -9.96
CA ARG A 111 1.25 26.68 -10.34
C ARG A 111 0.39 27.38 -9.29
N GLU A 112 -0.66 26.72 -8.80
CA GLU A 112 -1.53 27.25 -7.73
C GLU A 112 -0.76 27.55 -6.44
N LEU A 113 0.31 26.80 -6.18
CA LEU A 113 1.16 26.97 -5.02
C LEU A 113 2.33 27.94 -5.23
N GLY A 114 2.57 28.39 -6.47
CA GLY A 114 3.74 29.21 -6.81
C GLY A 114 5.07 28.48 -6.64
N ILE A 115 5.11 27.17 -6.88
CA ILE A 115 6.32 26.33 -6.80
C ILE A 115 6.60 25.65 -8.15
N ASP A 116 7.85 25.32 -8.43
CA ASP A 116 8.23 24.71 -9.72
C ASP A 116 7.63 23.32 -9.92
N THR A 117 7.56 22.53 -8.84
CA THR A 117 7.00 21.17 -8.84
C THR A 117 6.50 20.81 -7.44
N CYS A 118 5.40 20.07 -7.39
CA CYS A 118 4.87 19.43 -6.21
C CYS A 118 5.84 18.41 -5.60
N GLY A 119 6.91 18.01 -6.30
CA GLY A 119 8.02 17.23 -5.71
C GLY A 119 8.67 17.91 -4.51
N THR A 120 8.70 19.25 -4.52
CA THR A 120 9.26 20.03 -3.41
C THR A 120 8.42 19.99 -2.13
N LEU A 121 7.13 19.59 -2.20
CA LEU A 121 6.26 19.42 -1.03
C LEU A 121 6.76 18.35 -0.05
N PHE A 122 7.64 17.44 -0.49
CA PHE A 122 8.22 16.39 0.35
C PHE A 122 9.66 16.70 0.77
N THR A 123 10.15 17.91 0.46
CA THR A 123 11.51 18.37 0.76
C THR A 123 11.47 19.82 1.24
N LYS A 124 11.81 20.80 0.38
CA LYS A 124 11.96 22.21 0.72
C LYS A 124 10.65 22.91 1.11
N ASN A 125 9.54 22.55 0.47
CA ASN A 125 8.23 23.17 0.65
C ASN A 125 7.29 22.28 1.50
N ASN A 126 7.85 21.52 2.44
CA ASN A 126 7.07 20.63 3.32
C ASN A 126 6.03 21.36 4.17
N HIS A 127 6.26 22.63 4.52
CA HIS A 127 5.32 23.48 5.22
C HIS A 127 4.01 23.73 4.45
N LEU A 128 3.97 23.50 3.13
CA LEU A 128 2.73 23.59 2.34
C LEU A 128 1.92 22.29 2.33
N LEU A 129 2.47 21.19 2.86
CA LEU A 129 1.86 19.87 2.85
C LEU A 129 1.39 19.48 4.25
N HIS A 130 0.15 19.00 4.34
CA HIS A 130 -0.36 18.30 5.50
C HIS A 130 -0.78 16.88 5.10
N SER A 131 -0.30 15.88 5.83
CA SER A 131 -0.74 14.50 5.66
C SER A 131 -1.64 14.09 6.82
N THR A 132 -2.82 13.56 6.53
CA THR A 132 -3.74 13.03 7.54
C THR A 132 -4.46 11.79 7.01
N SER A 133 -5.34 11.21 7.82
CA SER A 133 -6.15 10.04 7.49
C SER A 133 -7.57 10.22 7.98
N VAL A 134 -8.53 9.56 7.34
CA VAL A 134 -9.91 9.50 7.80
C VAL A 134 -9.99 8.99 9.24
N PHE A 135 -9.28 7.90 9.51
CA PHE A 135 -9.04 7.38 10.84
C PHE A 135 -7.62 7.80 11.24
N ARG A 136 -7.51 8.85 12.06
CA ARG A 136 -6.22 9.47 12.43
C ARG A 136 -5.18 8.46 12.91
N TYR A 137 -5.62 7.47 13.68
CA TYR A 137 -4.78 6.46 14.30
C TYR A 137 -4.81 5.13 13.53
N PRO A 138 -3.73 4.32 13.61
CA PRO A 138 -3.70 2.96 13.09
C PRO A 138 -4.94 2.17 13.54
N THR A 139 -5.70 1.68 12.57
CA THR A 139 -6.97 1.00 12.84
C THR A 139 -6.96 -0.38 12.18
N LEU A 140 -7.27 -1.40 12.97
CA LEU A 140 -7.49 -2.76 12.51
C LEU A 140 -8.98 -3.04 12.41
N GLN A 141 -9.35 -3.84 11.42
CA GLN A 141 -10.63 -4.53 11.31
C GLN A 141 -10.36 -6.04 11.28
N ALA A 142 -10.93 -6.75 12.26
CA ALA A 142 -10.74 -8.18 12.48
C ALA A 142 -9.25 -8.56 12.50
N GLY A 143 -8.43 -7.78 13.21
CA GLY A 143 -6.98 -8.00 13.35
C GLY A 143 -6.13 -7.59 12.12
N THR A 144 -6.73 -7.03 11.07
CA THR A 144 -6.00 -6.60 9.86
C THR A 144 -6.15 -5.10 9.59
N PRO A 145 -5.13 -4.39 9.06
CA PRO A 145 -5.25 -2.96 8.79
C PRO A 145 -6.45 -2.63 7.91
N ILE A 146 -7.26 -1.66 8.33
CA ILE A 146 -8.48 -1.30 7.60
C ILE A 146 -8.12 -0.77 6.20
N SER A 147 -8.75 -1.35 5.18
CA SER A 147 -8.42 -1.09 3.76
C SER A 147 -9.39 -0.14 3.06
N SER A 148 -10.39 0.38 3.78
CA SER A 148 -11.45 1.22 3.22
C SER A 148 -12.10 2.11 4.28
N ALA A 149 -12.37 3.37 3.92
CA ALA A 149 -13.10 4.31 4.76
C ALA A 149 -14.63 4.16 4.66
N LYS A 150 -15.15 3.23 3.85
CA LYS A 150 -16.60 3.09 3.57
C LYS A 150 -17.47 2.88 4.82
N LYS A 151 -16.96 2.18 5.84
CA LYS A 151 -17.69 1.93 7.09
C LYS A 151 -17.67 3.15 8.04
N GLY A 152 -16.91 4.20 7.71
CA GLY A 152 -16.67 5.35 8.58
C GLY A 152 -17.95 6.06 9.04
N LEU A 153 -18.99 6.13 8.21
CA LEU A 153 -20.25 6.79 8.59
C LEU A 153 -21.26 5.88 9.30
N SER A 154 -21.10 4.56 9.19
CA SER A 154 -22.05 3.57 9.73
C SER A 154 -21.57 2.91 11.02
N ASP A 155 -20.27 2.76 11.20
CA ASP A 155 -19.70 2.19 12.43
C ASP A 155 -19.52 3.29 13.49
N PRO A 156 -20.06 3.12 14.72
CA PRO A 156 -20.02 4.16 15.74
C PRO A 156 -18.61 4.61 16.14
N LEU A 157 -17.64 3.68 16.24
CA LEU A 157 -16.27 4.00 16.66
C LEU A 157 -15.53 4.74 15.55
N LEU A 158 -15.64 4.25 14.31
CA LEU A 158 -15.04 4.92 13.15
C LEU A 158 -15.67 6.31 12.91
N LYS A 159 -16.98 6.44 13.13
CA LYS A 159 -17.68 7.73 13.02
C LYS A 159 -17.21 8.72 14.07
N GLN A 160 -16.96 8.27 15.30
CA GLN A 160 -16.38 9.12 16.35
C GLN A 160 -14.99 9.64 15.97
N MET A 161 -14.14 8.82 15.34
CA MET A 161 -12.84 9.29 14.84
C MET A 161 -12.99 10.37 13.77
N ILE A 162 -13.98 10.25 12.88
CA ILE A 162 -14.26 11.29 11.88
C ILE A 162 -14.74 12.57 12.54
N ASP A 163 -15.70 12.46 13.47
CA ASP A 163 -16.37 13.61 14.07
C ASP A 163 -15.50 14.38 15.06
N HIS A 164 -14.60 13.69 15.77
CA HIS A 164 -13.76 14.30 16.80
C HIS A 164 -12.31 14.50 16.36
N CYS A 165 -11.79 13.68 15.45
CA CYS A 165 -10.42 13.86 14.96
C CYS A 165 -10.41 14.61 13.63
N LEU A 166 -10.92 13.99 12.55
CA LEU A 166 -10.79 14.58 11.20
C LEU A 166 -11.54 15.91 11.09
N ALA A 167 -12.77 16.01 11.59
CA ALA A 167 -13.55 17.25 11.53
C ALA A 167 -12.88 18.39 12.30
N ASP A 168 -12.37 18.13 13.49
CA ASP A 168 -11.64 19.13 14.29
C ASP A 168 -10.33 19.56 13.63
N GLU A 169 -9.67 18.65 12.91
CA GLU A 169 -8.47 18.93 12.12
C GLU A 169 -8.78 19.78 10.90
N VAL A 170 -9.86 19.48 10.17
CA VAL A 170 -10.34 20.26 9.03
C VAL A 170 -10.64 21.70 9.45
N ARG A 171 -11.29 21.93 10.60
CA ARG A 171 -11.59 23.28 11.11
C ARG A 171 -10.35 24.11 11.44
N GLN A 172 -9.20 23.46 11.67
CA GLN A 172 -7.95 24.14 12.01
C GLN A 172 -7.04 24.39 10.82
N LEU A 173 -7.35 23.79 9.66
CA LEU A 173 -6.58 23.95 8.44
C LEU A 173 -7.07 25.18 7.64
N PRO A 174 -6.20 25.82 6.84
CA PRO A 174 -6.61 27.00 6.08
C PRO A 174 -7.75 26.72 5.10
N GLU A 175 -8.71 27.64 5.00
CA GLU A 175 -9.81 27.57 4.01
C GLU A 175 -9.31 27.51 2.56
N SER A 176 -8.10 28.03 2.32
CA SER A 176 -7.45 27.97 1.01
C SER A 176 -6.91 26.58 0.64
N ALA A 177 -6.83 25.64 1.59
CA ALA A 177 -6.18 24.36 1.38
C ALA A 177 -7.01 23.43 0.48
N PHE A 178 -6.31 22.72 -0.42
CA PHE A 178 -6.88 21.68 -1.27
C PHE A 178 -6.79 20.32 -0.58
N TYR A 179 -7.87 19.54 -0.62
CA TYR A 179 -7.94 18.20 -0.05
C TYR A 179 -7.91 17.16 -1.14
N LEU A 180 -7.00 16.20 -1.00
CA LEU A 180 -6.82 15.10 -1.93
C LEU A 180 -7.21 13.77 -1.26
N PRO A 181 -8.33 13.14 -1.64
CA PRO A 181 -8.76 11.86 -1.09
C PRO A 181 -7.92 10.71 -1.62
N MET A 182 -7.16 10.05 -0.74
CA MET A 182 -6.27 8.94 -1.04
C MET A 182 -6.81 7.64 -0.43
N GLY A 183 -7.42 6.81 -1.26
CA GLY A 183 -7.86 5.47 -0.88
C GLY A 183 -9.38 5.27 -0.99
N GLN A 184 -9.81 4.02 -0.87
CA GLN A 184 -11.20 3.64 -1.10
C GLN A 184 -12.13 4.29 -0.07
N GLY A 185 -13.11 5.06 -0.55
CA GLY A 185 -14.18 5.65 0.27
C GLY A 185 -13.81 6.94 0.99
N VAL A 186 -12.57 7.41 0.88
CA VAL A 186 -12.15 8.68 1.52
C VAL A 186 -12.89 9.87 0.92
N ASP A 187 -13.08 9.87 -0.40
CA ASP A 187 -13.89 10.84 -1.13
C ASP A 187 -15.30 10.97 -0.54
N LYS A 188 -15.98 9.86 -0.24
CA LYS A 188 -17.32 9.86 0.36
C LYS A 188 -17.34 10.48 1.75
N ILE A 189 -16.30 10.23 2.55
CA ILE A 189 -16.19 10.85 3.88
C ILE A 189 -15.96 12.36 3.76
N LEU A 190 -15.06 12.80 2.87
CA LEU A 190 -14.82 14.23 2.68
C LEU A 190 -16.05 14.95 2.08
N LEU A 191 -16.81 14.29 1.21
CA LEU A 191 -18.09 14.80 0.72
C LEU A 191 -19.13 14.96 1.83
N SER A 192 -19.21 14.02 2.78
CA SER A 192 -20.13 14.18 3.92
C SER A 192 -19.71 15.34 4.85
N LEU A 193 -18.41 15.62 4.98
CA LEU A 193 -17.94 16.84 5.64
C LEU A 193 -18.34 18.11 4.86
N CYS A 194 -18.41 18.04 3.53
CA CYS A 194 -18.92 19.14 2.72
C CYS A 194 -20.43 19.37 2.93
N GLU A 195 -21.22 18.29 2.95
CA GLU A 195 -22.67 18.35 3.23
C GLU A 195 -22.98 18.94 4.60
N ARG A 196 -22.08 18.75 5.57
CA ARG A 196 -22.15 19.32 6.92
C ARG A 196 -21.62 20.75 7.02
N GLY A 197 -21.16 21.34 5.92
CA GLY A 197 -20.59 22.70 5.89
C GLY A 197 -19.22 22.84 6.57
N LEU A 198 -18.52 21.72 6.82
CA LEU A 198 -17.19 21.73 7.45
C LEU A 198 -16.06 21.86 6.44
N LEU A 199 -16.31 21.52 5.17
CA LEU A 199 -15.35 21.59 4.07
C LEU A 199 -16.04 22.16 2.84
N ASN A 200 -15.41 23.09 2.10
CA ASN A 200 -16.01 23.56 0.86
C ASN A 200 -15.78 22.56 -0.27
N ARG A 201 -16.80 22.30 -1.09
CA ARG A 201 -16.70 21.35 -2.21
C ARG A 201 -15.60 21.73 -3.20
N SER A 202 -15.30 23.03 -3.35
CA SER A 202 -14.24 23.57 -4.21
C SER A 202 -12.82 23.32 -3.68
N GLN A 203 -12.67 22.97 -2.40
CA GLN A 203 -11.39 22.55 -1.81
C GLN A 203 -11.08 21.09 -2.14
N LEU A 204 -12.09 20.26 -2.41
CA LEU A 204 -11.93 18.82 -2.58
C LEU A 204 -11.59 18.44 -4.04
N LEU A 205 -10.38 17.92 -4.26
CA LEU A 205 -9.87 17.51 -5.57
C LEU A 205 -10.16 16.02 -5.83
N ILE A 206 -11.39 15.72 -6.23
CA ILE A 206 -11.78 14.37 -6.69
C ILE A 206 -11.43 14.21 -8.17
N GLY A 207 -11.02 13.01 -8.57
CA GLY A 207 -10.83 12.64 -9.98
C GLY A 207 -9.40 12.33 -10.38
N LEU A 208 -8.43 12.62 -9.51
CA LEU A 208 -7.07 12.13 -9.70
C LEU A 208 -7.04 10.60 -9.59
N PRO A 209 -6.43 9.87 -10.55
CA PRO A 209 -6.18 8.45 -10.41
C PRO A 209 -5.38 8.17 -9.14
N HIS A 210 -5.68 7.06 -8.46
CA HIS A 210 -4.91 6.68 -7.27
C HIS A 210 -3.43 6.49 -7.65
N PRO A 211 -2.45 7.11 -6.95
CA PRO A 211 -1.06 7.16 -7.40
C PRO A 211 -0.29 5.83 -7.26
N SER A 212 -0.94 4.75 -6.85
CA SER A 212 -0.28 3.44 -6.69
C SER A 212 0.13 2.85 -8.04
N GLY A 213 1.22 2.08 -8.06
CA GLY A 213 1.73 1.44 -9.29
C GLY A 213 0.73 0.49 -9.96
N ALA A 214 -0.23 -0.07 -9.23
CA ALA A 214 -1.33 -0.86 -9.78
C ALA A 214 -2.24 -0.07 -10.74
N ASN A 215 -2.21 1.27 -10.68
CA ASN A 215 -2.95 2.18 -11.55
C ASN A 215 -2.08 2.78 -12.67
N ALA A 216 -0.89 2.21 -12.95
CA ALA A 216 0.05 2.77 -13.93
C ALA A 216 -0.58 3.05 -15.30
N GLU A 217 -1.46 2.18 -15.80
CA GLU A 217 -2.16 2.42 -17.08
C GLU A 217 -3.12 3.61 -17.00
N ARG A 218 -3.87 3.75 -15.90
CA ARG A 218 -4.80 4.87 -15.67
C ARG A 218 -4.06 6.19 -15.53
N ILE A 219 -2.91 6.17 -14.84
CA ILE A 219 -2.03 7.33 -14.70
C ILE A 219 -1.47 7.72 -16.08
N ALA A 220 -0.92 6.76 -16.84
CA ALA A 220 -0.39 7.02 -18.18
C ALA A 220 -1.46 7.59 -19.12
N TYR A 221 -2.68 7.06 -19.08
CA TYR A 221 -3.80 7.62 -19.85
C TYR A 221 -4.17 9.03 -19.40
N PHE A 222 -4.33 9.24 -18.09
CA PHE A 222 -4.67 10.54 -17.52
C PHE A 222 -3.65 11.62 -17.88
N LEU A 223 -2.36 11.27 -17.88
CA LEU A 223 -1.25 12.15 -18.26
C LEU A 223 -1.08 12.34 -19.78
N GLY A 224 -1.81 11.57 -20.61
CA GLY A 224 -1.70 11.61 -22.08
C GLY A 224 -0.52 10.81 -22.66
N GLU A 225 0.15 9.99 -21.86
CA GLU A 225 1.30 9.17 -22.24
C GLU A 225 0.91 7.87 -22.93
N LYS A 226 -0.35 7.46 -22.76
CA LYS A 226 -0.92 6.29 -23.41
C LYS A 226 -2.20 6.68 -24.15
N PRO A 227 -2.31 6.43 -25.46
CA PRO A 227 -3.51 6.77 -26.21
C PRO A 227 -4.65 5.79 -25.94
N ARG A 228 -5.89 6.25 -26.18
CA ARG A 228 -7.14 5.56 -25.83
C ARG A 228 -7.26 4.17 -26.47
N ASP A 229 -6.86 4.03 -27.72
CA ASP A 229 -6.90 2.80 -28.52
C ASP A 229 -5.97 1.70 -27.99
N LYS A 230 -4.98 2.05 -27.15
CA LYS A 230 -4.03 1.11 -26.57
C LYS A 230 -4.38 0.66 -25.15
N LEU A 231 -5.48 1.16 -24.59
CA LEU A 231 -5.90 0.81 -23.23
C LEU A 231 -6.33 -0.65 -23.12
N SER A 232 -5.99 -1.28 -21.99
CA SER A 232 -6.55 -2.59 -21.67
C SER A 232 -8.04 -2.48 -21.33
N GLY A 233 -8.79 -3.57 -21.46
CA GLY A 233 -10.20 -3.63 -21.05
C GLY A 233 -10.45 -3.40 -19.54
N LYS A 234 -9.40 -3.25 -18.72
CA LYS A 234 -9.50 -2.93 -17.29
C LYS A 234 -9.50 -1.42 -17.00
N THR A 235 -9.24 -0.59 -18.02
CA THR A 235 -9.20 0.87 -17.90
C THR A 235 -10.34 1.48 -18.70
N ASN A 236 -11.28 2.09 -17.99
CA ASN A 236 -12.39 2.83 -18.60
C ASN A 236 -11.94 4.27 -18.89
N ALA A 237 -11.69 4.56 -20.16
CA ALA A 237 -11.27 5.87 -20.64
C ALA A 237 -12.31 6.96 -20.31
N ASP A 238 -13.59 6.70 -20.55
CA ASP A 238 -14.67 7.68 -20.37
C ASP A 238 -14.77 8.15 -18.92
N THR A 239 -14.64 7.22 -17.97
CA THR A 239 -14.63 7.57 -16.55
C THR A 239 -13.44 8.49 -16.21
N ILE A 240 -12.27 8.22 -16.78
CA ILE A 240 -11.06 9.03 -16.54
C ILE A 240 -11.20 10.40 -17.19
N ASP A 241 -11.72 10.47 -18.41
CA ASP A 241 -11.92 11.72 -19.16
C ASP A 241 -12.90 12.64 -18.45
N VAL A 242 -14.05 12.10 -18.00
CA VAL A 242 -15.03 12.85 -17.22
C VAL A 242 -14.44 13.35 -15.90
N ALA A 243 -13.75 12.49 -15.15
CA ALA A 243 -13.12 12.87 -13.89
C ALA A 243 -12.05 13.97 -14.09
N LYS A 244 -11.25 13.85 -15.15
CA LYS A 244 -10.24 14.83 -15.53
C LYS A 244 -10.86 16.17 -15.91
N GLN A 245 -11.89 16.17 -16.75
CA GLN A 245 -12.58 17.40 -17.16
C GLN A 245 -13.19 18.13 -15.96
N LEU A 246 -13.83 17.40 -15.03
CA LEU A 246 -14.40 17.99 -13.82
C LEU A 246 -13.33 18.61 -12.92
N LEU A 247 -12.22 17.89 -12.72
CA LEU A 247 -11.11 18.38 -11.92
C LEU A 247 -10.47 19.63 -12.52
N LEU A 248 -10.17 19.63 -13.83
CA LEU A 248 -9.59 20.79 -14.51
C LEU A 248 -10.56 21.96 -14.54
N SER A 249 -11.86 21.70 -14.72
CA SER A 249 -12.89 22.73 -14.62
C SER A 249 -12.91 23.33 -13.22
N GLN A 250 -12.86 22.52 -12.16
CA GLN A 250 -12.81 23.02 -10.77
C GLN A 250 -11.59 23.92 -10.52
N LEU A 251 -10.41 23.55 -11.04
CA LEU A 251 -9.20 24.34 -10.89
C LEU A 251 -9.26 25.63 -11.73
N ASN A 252 -9.82 25.58 -12.94
CA ASN A 252 -9.99 26.75 -13.80
C ASN A 252 -11.10 27.71 -13.32
N HIS A 253 -12.17 27.19 -12.72
CA HIS A 253 -13.32 27.98 -12.24
C HIS A 253 -13.11 28.63 -10.87
N LYS A 254 -12.00 28.34 -10.17
CA LYS A 254 -11.53 29.26 -9.12
C LYS A 254 -11.17 30.66 -9.69
N ASN A 255 -11.09 30.80 -11.03
CA ASN A 255 -11.03 32.08 -11.74
C ASN A 255 -12.37 32.55 -12.36
N SER A 256 -13.50 31.81 -12.23
CA SER A 256 -14.84 32.27 -12.64
C SER A 256 -15.98 31.35 -12.13
N ASN A 257 -16.99 31.94 -11.46
CA ASN A 257 -18.17 31.30 -10.88
C ASN A 257 -18.89 30.31 -11.83
N LEU A 258 -19.21 29.10 -11.34
CA LEU A 258 -20.00 28.09 -12.07
C LEU A 258 -21.46 28.05 -11.56
N SER A 259 -22.41 27.99 -12.49
CA SER A 259 -23.85 27.98 -12.23
C SER A 259 -24.41 26.59 -11.86
N SER A 260 -25.51 26.61 -11.10
CA SER A 260 -26.27 25.46 -10.58
C SER A 260 -26.74 24.43 -11.63
N GLU A 261 -26.78 24.82 -12.90
CA GLU A 261 -27.23 23.97 -14.02
C GLU A 261 -26.28 22.81 -14.32
N SER A 262 -24.97 23.05 -14.20
CA SER A 262 -23.94 22.06 -14.54
C SER A 262 -23.89 20.92 -13.52
N LEU A 263 -24.16 21.23 -12.24
CA LEU A 263 -24.25 20.26 -11.14
C LEU A 263 -25.47 19.34 -11.26
N LYS A 264 -26.62 19.86 -11.72
CA LYS A 264 -27.85 19.06 -11.89
C LYS A 264 -27.68 17.97 -12.97
N ARG A 265 -26.92 18.24 -14.03
CA ARG A 265 -26.64 17.24 -15.09
C ARG A 265 -25.74 16.10 -14.61
N TYR A 266 -24.85 16.37 -13.66
CA TYR A 266 -23.94 15.36 -13.09
C TYR A 266 -24.68 14.36 -12.18
N VAL A 267 -25.55 14.84 -11.30
CA VAL A 267 -26.33 13.98 -10.38
C VAL A 267 -27.35 13.10 -11.13
N GLY A 268 -27.91 13.60 -12.24
CA GLY A 268 -28.87 12.84 -13.05
C GLY A 268 -28.27 11.64 -13.82
N ALA A 269 -26.95 11.63 -14.05
CA ALA A 269 -26.27 10.55 -14.75
C ALA A 269 -26.03 9.31 -13.86
N GLU A 270 -25.76 9.50 -12.56
CA GLU A 270 -25.57 8.37 -11.62
C GLU A 270 -26.88 7.66 -11.25
N GLN A 271 -28.02 8.35 -11.24
CA GLN A 271 -29.32 7.74 -10.92
C GLN A 271 -29.84 6.82 -12.02
N ARG A 272 -29.40 7.00 -13.28
CA ARG A 272 -29.80 6.14 -14.40
C ARG A 272 -29.02 4.83 -14.48
N SER A 273 -27.86 4.71 -13.83
CA SER A 273 -27.06 3.47 -13.85
C SER A 273 -27.41 2.50 -12.72
N THR A 274 -28.23 2.88 -11.75
CA THR A 274 -28.55 2.08 -10.55
C THR A 274 -29.93 1.40 -10.59
N SER A 275 -30.75 1.61 -11.63
CA SER A 275 -32.14 1.12 -11.68
C SER A 275 -32.34 -0.24 -12.37
N THR A 276 -31.28 -0.95 -12.78
CA THR A 276 -31.40 -2.28 -13.41
C THR A 276 -30.60 -3.34 -12.66
N LYS A 277 -31.11 -3.78 -11.49
CA LYS A 277 -31.03 -5.17 -10.99
C LYS A 277 -31.65 -5.27 -9.59
N THR A 278 -32.96 -5.51 -9.55
CA THR A 278 -33.66 -6.07 -8.40
C THR A 278 -34.80 -6.95 -8.90
N ALA A 279 -34.66 -8.27 -8.74
CA ALA A 279 -35.76 -9.21 -8.48
C ALA A 279 -35.22 -10.63 -8.31
N ARG A 280 -35.10 -11.09 -7.06
CA ARG A 280 -35.98 -12.14 -6.50
C ARG A 280 -35.51 -12.56 -5.10
N MET A 281 -36.45 -12.45 -4.16
CA MET A 281 -36.38 -12.93 -2.79
C MET A 281 -36.65 -14.44 -2.71
N GLY A 282 -36.05 -15.07 -1.70
CA GLY A 282 -36.42 -16.38 -1.17
C GLY A 282 -35.96 -16.44 0.29
N GLU A 283 -36.91 -16.73 1.18
CA GLU A 283 -36.89 -16.62 2.65
C GLU A 283 -36.19 -17.80 3.38
N PRO A 284 -36.11 -17.80 4.74
CA PRO A 284 -34.93 -18.24 5.51
C PRO A 284 -35.00 -19.67 6.06
N VAL A 285 -33.86 -20.22 6.46
CA VAL A 285 -33.77 -21.45 7.28
C VAL A 285 -32.79 -21.27 8.44
N GLN A 286 -33.16 -21.95 9.53
CA GLN A 286 -32.84 -21.79 10.95
C GLN A 286 -31.39 -22.09 11.40
N GLN A 287 -31.12 -21.59 12.60
CA GLN A 287 -30.01 -21.89 13.50
C GLN A 287 -29.71 -23.38 13.67
N ALA A 288 -28.43 -23.71 13.77
CA ALA A 288 -27.95 -24.82 14.59
C ALA A 288 -26.62 -24.44 15.25
N THR A 289 -26.65 -24.40 16.58
CA THR A 289 -25.52 -24.36 17.50
C THR A 289 -24.66 -25.62 17.36
N ASN A 290 -23.33 -25.50 17.46
CA ASN A 290 -22.52 -26.54 18.07
C ASN A 290 -21.15 -26.01 18.54
N ASN A 291 -20.97 -26.02 19.86
CA ASN A 291 -19.69 -26.03 20.54
C ASN A 291 -18.97 -27.35 20.28
N LYS A 292 -17.64 -27.33 20.08
CA LYS A 292 -16.71 -28.29 20.71
C LYS A 292 -15.24 -27.89 20.50
N SER A 293 -14.62 -27.60 21.64
CA SER A 293 -13.35 -28.16 22.14
C SER A 293 -12.03 -27.82 21.44
N GLN A 294 -11.17 -27.19 22.25
CA GLN A 294 -9.71 -27.13 22.13
C GLN A 294 -9.10 -28.49 21.80
N SER A 295 -8.17 -28.49 20.84
CA SER A 295 -7.02 -29.41 20.85
C SER A 295 -5.81 -28.71 20.23
N VAL A 296 -4.72 -28.67 21.00
CA VAL A 296 -3.41 -28.20 20.58
C VAL A 296 -2.82 -29.23 19.62
N SER A 297 -2.56 -28.85 18.38
CA SER A 297 -1.66 -29.61 17.50
C SER A 297 -0.92 -28.68 16.53
N THR A 298 0.40 -28.82 16.52
CA THR A 298 1.35 -28.15 15.64
C THR A 298 1.24 -28.72 14.22
N LYS A 299 0.57 -28.00 13.30
CA LYS A 299 0.62 -28.23 11.85
C LYS A 299 0.65 -26.87 11.12
N SER A 300 1.83 -26.45 10.68
CA SER A 300 1.99 -25.28 9.80
C SER A 300 1.72 -25.67 8.34
N SER A 301 0.46 -25.80 7.96
CA SER A 301 0.06 -25.70 6.55
C SER A 301 -0.49 -24.30 6.30
N GLY A 302 0.37 -23.29 6.50
CA GLY A 302 0.05 -21.90 6.17
C GLY A 302 0.08 -21.72 4.66
N SER A 303 -0.96 -21.10 4.09
CA SER A 303 -0.94 -20.64 2.70
C SER A 303 0.32 -19.80 2.45
N LEU A 304 1.11 -20.09 1.41
CA LEU A 304 2.26 -19.22 1.10
C LEU A 304 1.85 -17.89 0.47
N VAL A 305 0.60 -17.82 -0.01
CA VAL A 305 0.06 -16.70 -0.76
C VAL A 305 -0.86 -15.86 0.10
N SER A 306 -0.70 -14.55 -0.01
CA SER A 306 -1.62 -13.56 0.53
C SER A 306 -2.95 -13.63 -0.22
N PRO A 307 -4.07 -13.79 0.50
CA PRO A 307 -5.40 -13.82 -0.12
C PRO A 307 -5.81 -12.45 -0.70
N SER A 308 -5.16 -11.36 -0.27
CA SER A 308 -5.54 -9.99 -0.68
C SER A 308 -4.93 -9.57 -2.02
N ASP A 309 -3.71 -9.99 -2.33
CA ASP A 309 -2.97 -9.52 -3.51
C ASP A 309 -2.35 -10.64 -4.36
N GLY A 310 -2.41 -11.89 -3.90
CA GLY A 310 -1.83 -13.02 -4.63
C GLY A 310 -0.30 -13.10 -4.57
N PHE A 311 0.35 -12.23 -3.79
CA PHE A 311 1.80 -12.27 -3.54
C PHE A 311 2.15 -13.07 -2.29
N MET A 312 3.41 -13.45 -2.14
CA MET A 312 3.98 -14.14 -0.97
C MET A 312 3.58 -13.48 0.34
N LEU A 313 3.13 -14.23 1.36
CA LEU A 313 2.86 -13.64 2.68
C LEU A 313 4.11 -13.01 3.30
N ASP A 314 3.93 -11.94 4.09
CA ASP A 314 5.05 -11.28 4.76
C ASP A 314 5.75 -12.22 5.77
N ASP A 315 4.99 -13.10 6.44
CA ASP A 315 5.55 -14.15 7.31
C ASP A 315 6.43 -15.14 6.53
N VAL A 316 6.03 -15.49 5.30
CA VAL A 316 6.81 -16.38 4.42
C VAL A 316 8.08 -15.68 3.95
N GLU A 317 8.00 -14.40 3.59
CA GLU A 317 9.18 -13.60 3.25
C GLU A 317 10.13 -13.49 4.45
N ARG A 318 9.60 -13.27 5.68
CA ARG A 318 10.40 -13.28 6.92
C ARG A 318 11.11 -14.62 7.13
N GLN A 319 10.39 -15.73 7.01
CA GLN A 319 10.97 -17.08 7.13
C GLN A 319 12.05 -17.29 6.07
N ILE A 320 11.82 -16.92 4.80
CA ILE A 320 12.85 -17.00 3.76
C ILE A 320 14.09 -16.19 4.15
N ARG A 321 13.93 -14.96 4.67
CA ARG A 321 15.05 -14.13 5.13
C ARG A 321 15.86 -14.81 6.23
N GLU A 322 15.20 -15.43 7.20
CA GLU A 322 15.86 -16.19 8.27
C GLU A 322 16.65 -17.38 7.72
N GLN A 323 16.08 -18.16 6.80
CA GLN A 323 16.72 -19.34 6.22
C GLN A 323 17.91 -18.97 5.32
N VAL A 324 17.78 -17.87 4.56
CA VAL A 324 18.84 -17.32 3.70
C VAL A 324 20.00 -16.79 4.56
N ALA A 325 19.70 -16.12 5.67
CA ALA A 325 20.72 -15.59 6.59
C ALA A 325 21.59 -16.70 7.20
N GLN A 326 21.03 -17.89 7.47
CA GLN A 326 21.79 -19.05 7.95
C GLN A 326 22.84 -19.56 6.96
N LEU A 327 22.79 -19.14 5.68
CA LEU A 327 23.77 -19.47 4.64
C LEU A 327 24.74 -18.33 4.37
N ASN A 328 24.81 -17.31 5.24
CA ASN A 328 25.57 -16.07 5.03
C ASN A 328 25.17 -15.34 3.73
N LEU A 329 23.91 -15.46 3.33
CA LEU A 329 23.32 -14.77 2.19
C LEU A 329 22.38 -13.67 2.70
N ILE A 330 22.12 -12.68 1.85
CA ILE A 330 21.25 -11.54 2.18
C ILE A 330 20.10 -11.47 1.19
N VAL A 331 18.87 -11.30 1.69
CA VAL A 331 17.74 -10.93 0.82
C VAL A 331 17.71 -9.41 0.69
N ALA A 332 17.95 -8.90 -0.52
CA ALA A 332 17.90 -7.47 -0.80
C ALA A 332 16.54 -6.87 -0.41
N PRO A 333 16.49 -5.59 0.02
CA PRO A 333 15.23 -4.91 0.28
C PRO A 333 14.32 -4.92 -0.96
N SER A 334 13.08 -5.38 -0.77
CA SER A 334 12.07 -5.35 -1.82
C SER A 334 11.66 -3.89 -2.09
N LYS A 335 11.67 -3.46 -3.36
CA LYS A 335 11.27 -2.08 -3.74
C LYS A 335 9.84 -1.71 -3.34
N SER A 336 8.95 -2.70 -3.23
CA SER A 336 7.54 -2.55 -2.88
C SER A 336 6.91 -3.92 -2.58
N ARG A 337 5.68 -3.91 -2.03
CA ARG A 337 4.86 -5.13 -1.84
C ARG A 337 4.63 -5.90 -3.14
N THR A 338 4.55 -5.23 -4.29
CA THR A 338 4.31 -5.85 -5.60
C THR A 338 5.58 -6.19 -6.37
N SER A 339 6.76 -6.07 -5.76
CA SER A 339 7.99 -6.59 -6.35
C SER A 339 7.82 -8.08 -6.64
N LYS A 340 8.11 -8.50 -7.88
CA LYS A 340 7.86 -9.89 -8.32
C LYS A 340 8.89 -10.89 -7.82
N GLU A 341 10.07 -10.43 -7.45
CA GLU A 341 11.19 -11.29 -7.09
C GLU A 341 11.87 -10.75 -5.82
N LEU A 342 12.26 -11.65 -4.93
CA LEU A 342 13.27 -11.40 -3.90
C LEU A 342 14.64 -11.62 -4.53
N SER A 343 15.58 -10.68 -4.37
CA SER A 343 16.96 -10.87 -4.83
C SER A 343 17.80 -11.40 -3.68
N ILE A 344 18.52 -12.50 -3.90
CA ILE A 344 19.40 -13.13 -2.91
C ILE A 344 20.84 -12.80 -3.28
N LEU A 345 21.60 -12.28 -2.32
CA LEU A 345 22.94 -11.73 -2.50
C LEU A 345 23.99 -12.52 -1.72
N ARG A 346 25.17 -12.69 -2.31
CA ARG A 346 26.42 -13.09 -1.66
C ARG A 346 27.43 -11.96 -1.85
N GLY A 347 27.65 -11.16 -0.82
CA GLY A 347 28.29 -9.85 -0.99
C GLY A 347 27.45 -8.99 -1.94
N ASP A 348 28.08 -8.42 -2.97
CA ASP A 348 27.40 -7.61 -3.99
C ASP A 348 26.81 -8.43 -5.16
N ASN A 349 27.06 -9.74 -5.18
CA ASN A 349 26.65 -10.60 -6.29
C ASN A 349 25.26 -11.18 -6.08
N THR A 350 24.39 -11.07 -7.08
CA THR A 350 23.08 -11.74 -7.05
C THR A 350 23.21 -13.21 -7.40
N VAL A 351 22.94 -14.08 -6.43
CA VAL A 351 23.04 -15.54 -6.59
C VAL A 351 21.71 -16.19 -6.97
N ALA A 352 20.58 -15.61 -6.56
CA ALA A 352 19.26 -16.15 -6.86
C ALA A 352 18.17 -15.08 -6.89
N TYR A 353 17.06 -15.39 -7.58
CA TYR A 353 15.79 -14.70 -7.45
C TYR A 353 14.69 -15.66 -6.99
N ILE A 354 13.89 -15.28 -6.00
CA ILE A 354 12.74 -16.08 -5.55
C ILE A 354 11.44 -15.37 -5.93
N SER A 355 10.56 -16.08 -6.64
CA SER A 355 9.26 -15.54 -7.06
C SER A 355 8.39 -15.19 -5.86
N ARG A 356 7.81 -13.99 -5.90
CA ARG A 356 6.82 -13.55 -4.92
C ARG A 356 5.38 -13.74 -5.41
N GLU A 357 5.15 -14.30 -6.60
CA GLU A 357 3.79 -14.53 -7.14
C GLU A 357 3.58 -15.96 -7.69
N ALA A 358 4.65 -16.65 -8.09
CA ALA A 358 4.56 -17.95 -8.77
C ALA A 358 4.72 -19.13 -7.81
N GLY A 359 3.89 -20.16 -7.98
CA GLY A 359 3.99 -21.45 -7.25
C GLY A 359 3.37 -21.47 -5.85
N LEU A 360 3.17 -20.31 -5.23
CA LEU A 360 2.81 -20.15 -3.83
C LEU A 360 1.55 -20.92 -3.40
N LYS A 361 0.48 -20.91 -4.22
CA LYS A 361 -0.76 -21.65 -3.94
C LYS A 361 -0.57 -23.16 -3.80
N LYS A 362 0.55 -23.70 -4.30
CA LYS A 362 0.88 -25.12 -4.29
C LYS A 362 1.94 -25.46 -3.22
N GLY A 363 2.28 -24.53 -2.33
CA GLY A 363 3.39 -24.73 -1.40
C GLY A 363 4.77 -24.66 -2.07
N ILE A 364 4.86 -24.10 -3.28
CA ILE A 364 6.08 -24.10 -4.09
C ILE A 364 6.67 -22.69 -4.19
N LEU A 365 7.98 -22.58 -3.93
CA LEU A 365 8.78 -21.42 -4.33
C LEU A 365 9.39 -21.65 -5.71
N VAL A 366 9.32 -20.65 -6.58
CA VAL A 366 10.01 -20.69 -7.88
C VAL A 366 11.29 -19.88 -7.79
N VAL A 367 12.43 -20.56 -7.74
CA VAL A 367 13.77 -19.99 -7.61
C VAL A 367 14.45 -19.94 -8.97
N LYS A 368 15.04 -18.80 -9.32
CA LYS A 368 15.79 -18.58 -10.55
C LYS A 368 17.24 -18.36 -10.21
N LEU A 369 18.11 -18.98 -10.99
CA LEU A 369 19.55 -18.99 -10.79
C LEU A 369 20.25 -18.62 -12.08
N HIS A 370 21.49 -18.15 -11.96
CA HIS A 370 22.31 -17.80 -13.10
C HIS A 370 22.43 -19.01 -14.07
N PRO A 371 22.34 -18.82 -15.40
CA PRO A 371 22.41 -19.89 -16.39
C PRO A 371 23.61 -20.85 -16.28
N SER A 372 24.75 -20.37 -15.77
CA SER A 372 25.96 -21.19 -15.54
C SER A 372 25.76 -22.29 -14.49
N MET A 373 24.78 -22.17 -13.61
CA MET A 373 24.49 -23.17 -12.58
C MET A 373 23.76 -24.40 -13.14
N ARG A 374 23.21 -24.32 -14.36
CA ARG A 374 22.38 -25.37 -14.97
C ARG A 374 23.02 -26.74 -14.91
N SER A 375 24.24 -26.88 -15.43
CA SER A 375 24.89 -28.19 -15.58
C SER A 375 25.07 -28.91 -14.24
N LYS A 376 25.42 -28.15 -13.18
CA LYS A 376 25.58 -28.69 -11.84
C LYS A 376 24.24 -29.04 -11.20
N LEU A 377 23.28 -28.10 -11.23
CA LEU A 377 22.04 -28.22 -10.48
C LEU A 377 21.00 -29.11 -11.14
N ASP A 378 20.97 -29.22 -12.48
CA ASP A 378 20.07 -30.16 -13.16
C ASP A 378 20.40 -31.61 -12.78
N SER A 379 21.68 -31.95 -12.56
CA SER A 379 22.11 -33.28 -12.12
C SER A 379 21.78 -33.57 -10.65
N MET A 380 21.79 -32.55 -9.79
CA MET A 380 21.61 -32.74 -8.34
C MET A 380 20.18 -32.48 -7.85
N ALA A 381 19.31 -31.85 -8.66
CA ALA A 381 17.99 -31.39 -8.23
C ALA A 381 17.12 -32.51 -7.63
N SER A 382 17.13 -33.71 -8.23
CA SER A 382 16.37 -34.85 -7.72
C SER A 382 16.87 -35.39 -6.38
N GLU A 383 18.14 -35.19 -6.06
CA GLU A 383 18.79 -35.68 -4.83
C GLU A 383 18.57 -34.75 -3.63
N MET A 384 18.27 -33.47 -3.87
CA MET A 384 18.10 -32.45 -2.81
C MET A 384 16.81 -32.60 -1.99
N GLY A 385 15.86 -33.42 -2.45
CA GLY A 385 14.54 -33.61 -1.81
C GLY A 385 13.66 -32.37 -1.89
N GLY A 386 12.52 -32.45 -2.59
CA GLY A 386 11.60 -31.31 -2.75
C GLY A 386 12.06 -30.23 -3.74
N VAL A 387 13.13 -30.46 -4.49
CA VAL A 387 13.58 -29.59 -5.59
C VAL A 387 13.31 -30.27 -6.93
N SER A 388 12.76 -29.54 -7.90
CA SER A 388 12.53 -30.05 -9.25
C SER A 388 12.79 -28.98 -10.32
N ILE A 389 13.15 -29.41 -11.52
CA ILE A 389 13.39 -28.50 -12.64
C ILE A 389 12.08 -27.79 -13.04
N SER A 390 12.15 -26.47 -13.25
CA SER A 390 11.07 -25.70 -13.87
C SER A 390 11.48 -25.31 -15.29
N PRO A 391 11.01 -26.02 -16.33
CA PRO A 391 11.35 -25.69 -17.72
C PRO A 391 10.72 -24.36 -18.14
N GLY A 392 11.38 -23.64 -19.04
CA GLY A 392 10.80 -22.53 -19.77
C GLY A 392 9.99 -23.02 -20.96
N THR A 393 9.21 -22.14 -21.59
CA THR A 393 8.46 -22.48 -22.80
C THR A 393 9.44 -22.72 -23.95
N GLY A 394 9.53 -23.96 -24.43
CA GLY A 394 10.38 -24.34 -25.57
C GLY A 394 11.89 -24.32 -25.31
N SER A 395 12.34 -24.05 -24.08
CA SER A 395 13.76 -24.09 -23.72
C SER A 395 13.98 -24.37 -22.23
N ARG A 396 15.20 -24.75 -21.83
CA ARG A 396 15.57 -24.88 -20.42
C ARG A 396 15.70 -23.52 -19.71
N TYR A 397 15.85 -22.45 -20.48
CA TYR A 397 16.07 -21.09 -20.00
C TYR A 397 14.76 -20.30 -19.97
N ILE A 398 14.75 -19.31 -19.09
CA ILE A 398 13.71 -18.27 -19.04
C ILE A 398 14.40 -16.91 -19.12
N SER A 399 13.65 -15.85 -19.44
CA SER A 399 14.21 -14.49 -19.47
C SER A 399 13.28 -13.48 -18.82
N SER A 400 13.86 -12.50 -18.15
CA SER A 400 13.13 -11.38 -17.51
C SER A 400 14.04 -10.17 -17.36
N SER A 401 13.49 -8.95 -17.49
CA SER A 401 14.20 -7.73 -17.09
C SER A 401 14.48 -7.67 -15.58
N ASN A 402 13.76 -8.46 -14.77
CA ASN A 402 13.99 -8.52 -13.33
C ASN A 402 15.31 -9.22 -12.96
N TYR A 403 15.86 -10.06 -13.85
CA TYR A 403 17.08 -10.84 -13.57
C TYR A 403 18.37 -10.06 -13.83
N ARG A 404 18.32 -8.73 -13.71
CA ARG A 404 19.43 -7.83 -14.05
C ARG A 404 20.72 -8.07 -13.26
N GLY A 405 20.61 -8.57 -12.04
CA GLY A 405 21.76 -8.91 -11.20
C GLY A 405 22.56 -10.12 -11.70
N PHE A 406 22.04 -10.87 -12.68
CA PHE A 406 22.76 -11.97 -13.32
C PHE A 406 23.63 -11.53 -14.49
N ASP A 407 23.38 -10.35 -15.07
CA ASP A 407 24.06 -9.86 -16.27
C ASP A 407 24.18 -10.88 -17.43
N SER A 408 23.13 -11.67 -17.63
CA SER A 408 23.14 -12.87 -18.48
C SER A 408 22.39 -12.70 -19.80
N ARG A 409 22.38 -11.50 -20.39
CA ARG A 409 21.73 -11.28 -21.70
C ARG A 409 22.45 -12.10 -22.77
N GLY A 410 21.70 -12.83 -23.59
CA GLY A 410 22.27 -13.62 -24.68
C GLY A 410 23.13 -14.82 -24.24
N TYR A 411 23.07 -15.24 -22.98
CA TYR A 411 23.90 -16.33 -22.45
C TYR A 411 23.78 -17.64 -23.25
N SER A 412 22.55 -18.01 -23.65
CA SER A 412 22.23 -19.21 -24.40
C SER A 412 21.44 -18.87 -25.66
N SER A 413 21.82 -19.47 -26.79
CA SER A 413 21.10 -19.37 -28.06
C SER A 413 19.78 -20.16 -28.07
N GLN A 414 19.53 -21.02 -27.07
CA GLN A 414 18.28 -21.78 -26.95
C GLN A 414 17.06 -20.91 -26.63
N LEU A 415 17.27 -19.66 -26.21
CA LEU A 415 16.21 -18.69 -25.95
C LEU A 415 16.57 -17.32 -26.55
N THR A 416 15.89 -16.94 -27.63
CA THR A 416 16.08 -15.63 -28.26
C THR A 416 15.33 -14.56 -27.45
N SER A 417 16.07 -13.73 -26.70
CA SER A 417 15.51 -12.65 -25.87
C SER A 417 16.55 -11.56 -25.63
N ASN A 418 16.11 -10.30 -25.58
CA ASN A 418 16.94 -9.15 -25.21
C ASN A 418 17.02 -8.93 -23.68
N GLN A 419 16.43 -9.84 -22.90
CA GLN A 419 16.40 -9.79 -21.44
C GLN A 419 17.45 -10.72 -20.82
N HIS A 420 17.67 -10.56 -19.51
CA HIS A 420 18.60 -11.43 -18.77
C HIS A 420 18.02 -12.85 -18.69
N GLN A 421 18.85 -13.84 -18.97
CA GLN A 421 18.45 -15.24 -18.96
C GLN A 421 18.70 -15.90 -17.60
N ALA A 422 17.90 -16.91 -17.26
CA ALA A 422 18.04 -17.69 -16.03
C ALA A 422 17.61 -19.14 -16.25
N VAL A 423 17.96 -20.00 -15.30
CA VAL A 423 17.32 -21.32 -15.14
C VAL A 423 16.46 -21.33 -13.89
N ALA A 424 15.32 -22.00 -13.94
CA ALA A 424 14.37 -22.05 -12.84
C ALA A 424 14.24 -23.45 -12.23
N TYR A 425 13.98 -23.47 -10.92
CA TYR A 425 13.68 -24.65 -10.10
C TYR A 425 12.44 -24.37 -9.25
N LYS A 426 11.60 -25.40 -9.08
CA LYS A 426 10.50 -25.43 -8.13
C LYS A 426 11.00 -26.06 -6.84
N VAL A 427 10.75 -25.41 -5.72
CA VAL A 427 11.14 -25.85 -4.38
C VAL A 427 9.86 -26.02 -3.57
N ASP A 428 9.50 -27.25 -3.24
CA ASP A 428 8.37 -27.56 -2.35
C ASP A 428 8.79 -27.27 -0.91
N VAL A 429 8.08 -26.33 -0.27
CA VAL A 429 8.33 -25.94 1.12
C VAL A 429 7.15 -26.30 2.03
N SER A 430 6.25 -27.18 1.58
CA SER A 430 5.09 -27.62 2.35
C SER A 430 5.49 -28.35 3.65
N GLY A 431 6.67 -28.97 3.67
CA GLY A 431 7.27 -29.61 4.85
C GLY A 431 8.34 -28.76 5.55
N GLY A 432 8.48 -27.47 5.20
CA GLY A 432 9.52 -26.57 5.71
C GLY A 432 10.54 -26.14 4.65
N PHE A 433 11.45 -25.24 5.02
CA PHE A 433 12.37 -24.57 4.07
C PHE A 433 13.70 -25.30 3.84
N TYR A 434 13.85 -26.53 4.32
CA TYR A 434 15.07 -27.32 4.09
C TYR A 434 15.42 -27.46 2.59
N PRO A 435 14.47 -27.74 1.67
CA PRO A 435 14.76 -27.81 0.24
C PRO A 435 15.28 -26.49 -0.34
N LEU A 436 14.81 -25.34 0.17
CA LEU A 436 15.31 -24.03 -0.23
C LEU A 436 16.77 -23.84 0.20
N LYS A 437 17.11 -24.24 1.43
CA LYS A 437 18.49 -24.16 1.93
C LYS A 437 19.42 -25.06 1.12
N ALA A 438 19.02 -26.30 0.86
CA ALA A 438 19.82 -27.25 0.08
C ALA A 438 20.14 -26.69 -1.32
N LEU A 439 19.15 -26.12 -2.00
CA LEU A 439 19.34 -25.50 -3.31
C LEU A 439 20.29 -24.28 -3.25
N LEU A 440 20.08 -23.36 -2.30
CA LEU A 440 20.89 -22.15 -2.19
C LEU A 440 22.33 -22.43 -1.74
N GLN A 441 22.56 -23.49 -0.96
CA GLN A 441 23.90 -23.91 -0.54
C GLN A 441 24.70 -24.54 -1.69
N ALA A 442 24.02 -25.08 -2.70
CA ALA A 442 24.66 -25.61 -3.90
C ALA A 442 25.04 -24.52 -4.93
N CYS A 443 24.53 -23.30 -4.75
CA CYS A 443 24.86 -22.08 -5.52
C CYS A 443 26.01 -21.32 -4.86
#